data_AF-A0A9Q0MHY5-F1
#
_entry.id   AF-A0A9Q0MHY5-F1
#
_cell.length_a   1.000
_cell.length_b   1.000
_cell.length_c   1.000
_cell.angle_alpha   90.00
_cell.angle_beta   90.00
_cell.angle_gamma   90.00
#
_symmetry.space_group_name_H-M   'P 1'
#
loop_
_entity.id
_entity.type
_entity.pdbx_description
1 polymer ?
#
loop_
_entity_poly.entity_id
_entity_poly.type
_entity_poly.pdbx_seq_one_letter_code
_entity_poly.pdbx_strand_id
1 'polypeptide(L)'
;MGKASGVARRRKKIANHRYSTSKKLKRLRRSQLKKGGGINCDPIRESWDGKKSLRKNLTSMGLSHDPNALFKKEQRLAEQKELIGERNVQTNTEKLRQKLLNNKKKKQNVKTRNQNKLINDTDDRSIVQDATTVVDKLEMQASVPRVKAFRFGPDKVKFCAYMIEKYGDDYESMERDKMNYYQESAGQIRSKIRRFLSIPEHRRVYEKAKELVEESLNS
;
A
#
# COMPACT_ATOMS: atom_id res chain seq x y z
N MET A 1 -47.54 79.49 12.43
CA MET A 1 -47.84 78.10 12.80
C MET A 1 -48.08 77.29 11.53
N GLY A 2 -47.15 76.41 11.14
CA GLY A 2 -47.29 75.56 9.94
C GLY A 2 -47.55 74.09 10.27
N LYS A 3 -48.17 73.35 9.35
CA LYS A 3 -48.28 71.87 9.39
C LYS A 3 -48.03 71.33 7.97
N ALA A 4 -46.95 70.60 7.77
CA ALA A 4 -46.56 70.05 6.47
C ALA A 4 -47.23 68.69 6.19
N SER A 5 -47.73 68.50 4.96
CA SER A 5 -48.38 67.26 4.53
C SER A 5 -47.36 66.18 4.10
N GLY A 6 -47.07 65.26 5.02
CA GLY A 6 -46.12 64.16 4.78
C GLY A 6 -46.64 63.09 3.82
N VAL A 7 -46.29 63.18 2.53
CA VAL A 7 -46.60 62.12 1.55
C VAL A 7 -45.75 60.88 1.82
N ALA A 8 -46.39 59.82 2.33
CA ALA A 8 -45.75 58.55 2.66
C ALA A 8 -45.25 57.80 1.40
N ARG A 9 -43.97 58.03 1.03
CA ARG A 9 -43.30 57.31 -0.07
C ARG A 9 -43.27 55.81 0.21
N ARG A 10 -44.10 55.02 -0.50
CA ARG A 10 -44.06 53.56 -0.47
C ARG A 10 -42.65 53.07 -0.85
N ARG A 11 -41.89 52.55 0.12
CA ARG A 11 -40.64 51.82 -0.16
C ARG A 11 -40.96 50.63 -1.06
N LYS A 12 -40.56 50.67 -2.35
CA LYS A 12 -40.40 49.44 -3.14
C LYS A 12 -39.51 48.51 -2.31
N LYS A 13 -39.99 47.31 -1.98
CA LYS A 13 -39.13 46.28 -1.40
C LYS A 13 -38.05 45.99 -2.43
N ILE A 14 -36.80 46.41 -2.18
CA ILE A 14 -35.68 46.04 -3.02
C ILE A 14 -35.57 44.53 -2.91
N ALA A 15 -35.95 43.84 -3.99
CA ALA A 15 -35.82 42.40 -4.10
C ALA A 15 -34.33 42.10 -4.21
N ASN A 16 -33.67 41.94 -3.05
CA ASN A 16 -32.27 41.57 -2.95
C ASN A 16 -32.08 40.19 -3.60
N HIS A 17 -31.86 40.18 -4.90
CA HIS A 17 -31.64 38.99 -5.71
C HIS A 17 -30.28 38.41 -5.32
N ARG A 18 -30.29 37.67 -4.20
CA ARG A 18 -29.17 36.86 -3.70
C ARG A 18 -28.89 35.77 -4.74
N TYR A 19 -28.15 36.15 -5.78
CA TYR A 19 -27.49 35.21 -6.68
C TYR A 19 -26.77 34.20 -5.82
N SER A 20 -27.30 32.98 -5.79
CA SER A 20 -26.74 31.92 -4.96
C SER A 20 -25.50 31.39 -5.67
N THR A 21 -24.39 32.10 -5.48
CA THR A 21 -23.08 31.80 -6.06
C THR A 21 -22.68 30.36 -5.77
N SER A 22 -23.01 29.87 -4.56
CA SER A 22 -22.87 28.46 -4.18
C SER A 22 -23.73 27.49 -5.01
N LYS A 23 -24.95 27.83 -5.42
CA LYS A 23 -25.73 27.03 -6.39
C LYS A 23 -25.11 27.07 -7.80
N LYS A 24 -24.60 28.23 -8.26
CA LYS A 24 -23.90 28.35 -9.57
C LYS A 24 -22.62 27.48 -9.59
N LEU A 25 -21.77 27.60 -8.58
CA LEU A 25 -20.56 26.78 -8.42
C LEU A 25 -20.88 25.29 -8.27
N LYS A 26 -21.92 24.91 -7.50
CA LYS A 26 -22.36 23.51 -7.39
C LYS A 26 -22.85 22.94 -8.73
N ARG A 27 -23.53 23.74 -9.57
CA ARG A 27 -23.90 23.34 -10.94
C ARG A 27 -22.66 23.17 -11.84
N LEU A 28 -21.74 24.13 -11.83
CA LEU A 28 -20.50 24.07 -12.61
C LEU A 28 -19.62 22.87 -12.21
N ARG A 29 -19.40 22.65 -10.91
CA ARG A 29 -18.66 21.47 -10.41
C ARG A 29 -19.32 20.17 -10.84
N ARG A 30 -20.66 20.07 -10.78
CA ARG A 30 -21.40 18.89 -11.30
C ARG A 30 -21.19 18.68 -12.80
N SER A 31 -21.19 19.73 -13.63
CA SER A 31 -20.96 19.57 -15.07
C SER A 31 -19.53 19.18 -15.41
N GLN A 32 -18.51 19.71 -14.71
CA GLN A 32 -17.12 19.28 -14.92
C GLN A 32 -16.91 17.82 -14.46
N LEU A 33 -17.48 17.41 -13.32
CA LEU A 33 -17.43 16.02 -12.85
C LEU A 33 -18.19 15.01 -13.74
N LYS A 34 -19.08 15.46 -14.63
CA LYS A 34 -19.66 14.61 -15.69
C LYS A 34 -18.70 14.41 -16.86
N LYS A 35 -17.96 15.46 -17.25
CA LYS A 35 -17.04 15.43 -18.40
C LYS A 35 -15.82 14.51 -18.22
N GLY A 36 -15.61 13.91 -17.05
CA GLY A 36 -14.49 12.99 -16.76
C GLY A 36 -13.15 13.70 -16.57
N GLY A 37 -12.83 14.68 -17.42
CA GLY A 37 -11.51 15.31 -17.48
C GLY A 37 -10.51 14.46 -18.27
N GLY A 38 -9.23 14.73 -18.09
CA GLY A 38 -8.16 13.87 -18.64
C GLY A 38 -8.07 12.58 -17.85
N ILE A 39 -8.72 11.51 -18.33
CA ILE A 39 -8.63 10.17 -17.75
C ILE A 39 -7.41 9.47 -18.37
N ASN A 40 -6.37 9.22 -17.55
CA ASN A 40 -5.11 8.64 -17.99
C ASN A 40 -5.14 7.11 -18.19
N CYS A 41 -6.19 6.43 -17.73
CA CYS A 41 -6.33 4.97 -17.79
C CYS A 41 -7.39 4.57 -18.83
N ASP A 42 -6.95 3.88 -19.88
CA ASP A 42 -7.77 3.58 -21.06
C ASP A 42 -9.04 2.76 -20.75
N PRO A 43 -9.04 1.69 -19.92
CA PRO A 43 -10.25 0.92 -19.62
C PRO A 43 -11.38 1.74 -18.99
N ILE A 44 -11.02 2.75 -18.17
CA ILE A 44 -11.98 3.67 -17.53
C ILE A 44 -12.39 4.78 -18.51
N ARG A 45 -11.47 5.24 -19.38
CA ARG A 45 -11.77 6.25 -20.40
C ARG A 45 -12.73 5.72 -21.47
N GLU A 46 -12.52 4.48 -21.94
CA GLU A 46 -13.40 3.75 -22.88
C GLU A 46 -14.84 3.62 -22.34
N SER A 47 -14.99 3.31 -21.06
CA SER A 47 -16.28 3.06 -20.41
C SER A 47 -16.96 4.31 -19.84
N TRP A 48 -16.37 5.50 -20.02
CA TRP A 48 -16.85 6.75 -19.41
C TRP A 48 -18.00 7.42 -20.18
N ASP A 49 -19.23 7.32 -19.66
CA ASP A 49 -20.38 8.06 -20.18
C ASP A 49 -20.51 9.47 -19.56
N GLY A 50 -20.33 10.51 -20.38
CA GLY A 50 -20.50 11.92 -19.98
C GLY A 50 -21.95 12.35 -19.68
N LYS A 51 -22.96 11.54 -20.01
CA LYS A 51 -24.38 11.80 -19.70
C LYS A 51 -24.73 11.37 -18.27
N LYS A 52 -24.12 10.30 -17.76
CA LYS A 52 -24.24 9.79 -16.39
C LYS A 52 -23.56 10.74 -15.37
N SER A 53 -23.29 10.26 -14.16
CA SER A 53 -22.56 10.99 -13.11
C SER A 53 -21.39 10.15 -12.62
N LEU A 54 -20.34 10.79 -12.08
CA LEU A 54 -19.17 10.13 -11.48
C LEU A 54 -19.52 8.88 -10.66
N ARG A 55 -20.48 8.98 -9.73
CA ARG A 55 -20.92 7.83 -8.92
C ARG A 55 -21.55 6.72 -9.76
N LYS A 56 -22.42 7.05 -10.71
CA LYS A 56 -23.06 6.05 -11.59
C LYS A 56 -22.06 5.38 -12.52
N ASN A 57 -21.09 6.12 -13.06
CA ASN A 57 -20.04 5.57 -13.93
C ASN A 57 -19.20 4.55 -13.16
N LEU A 58 -18.60 4.97 -12.04
CA LEU A 58 -17.76 4.09 -11.21
C LEU A 58 -18.54 2.85 -10.76
N THR A 59 -19.76 2.99 -10.22
CA THR A 59 -20.55 1.83 -9.80
C THR A 59 -20.96 0.93 -10.97
N SER A 60 -21.14 1.45 -12.20
CA SER A 60 -21.34 0.62 -13.40
C SER A 60 -20.05 0.00 -13.98
N MET A 61 -18.89 0.30 -13.40
CA MET A 61 -17.58 -0.28 -13.72
C MET A 61 -17.07 -1.20 -12.58
N GLY A 62 -17.90 -1.52 -11.57
CA GLY A 62 -17.48 -2.25 -10.36
C GLY A 62 -16.67 -1.42 -9.35
N LEU A 63 -16.47 -0.12 -9.60
CA LEU A 63 -15.62 0.76 -8.79
C LEU A 63 -16.43 1.59 -7.77
N SER A 64 -15.88 1.82 -6.58
CA SER A 64 -16.48 2.77 -5.62
C SER A 64 -16.07 4.21 -5.88
N HIS A 65 -17.01 5.13 -5.67
CA HIS A 65 -16.74 6.57 -5.60
C HIS A 65 -16.06 6.99 -4.29
N ASP A 66 -16.29 6.25 -3.20
CA ASP A 66 -15.75 6.55 -1.87
C ASP A 66 -15.14 5.27 -1.27
N PRO A 67 -13.81 5.19 -1.08
CA PRO A 67 -13.18 4.01 -0.51
C PRO A 67 -13.56 3.81 0.97
N ASN A 68 -13.83 4.89 1.71
CA ASN A 68 -14.20 4.80 3.13
C ASN A 68 -15.64 4.29 3.32
N ALA A 69 -16.46 4.34 2.26
CA ALA A 69 -17.79 3.71 2.25
C ALA A 69 -17.73 2.20 1.96
N LEU A 70 -16.67 1.70 1.31
CA LEU A 70 -16.40 0.25 1.21
C LEU A 70 -15.80 -0.27 2.51
N PHE A 71 -14.72 0.37 2.97
CA PHE A 71 -14.06 0.01 4.21
C PHE A 71 -14.86 0.50 5.41
N LYS A 72 -15.92 -0.25 5.77
CA LYS A 72 -16.68 -0.07 7.01
C LYS A 72 -15.71 -0.09 8.21
N LYS A 73 -15.29 1.11 8.62
CA LYS A 73 -14.32 1.32 9.70
C LYS A 73 -14.74 0.62 10.99
N GLU A 74 -16.04 0.48 11.20
CA GLU A 74 -16.68 -0.25 12.29
C GLU A 74 -16.27 -1.72 12.36
N GLN A 75 -16.27 -2.45 11.23
CA GLN A 75 -15.81 -3.84 11.19
C GLN A 75 -14.33 -3.93 11.55
N ARG A 76 -13.48 -3.15 10.86
CA ARG A 76 -12.04 -3.15 11.12
C ARG A 76 -11.66 -2.70 12.55
N LEU A 77 -12.50 -1.88 13.20
CA LEU A 77 -12.34 -1.54 14.62
C LEU A 77 -12.87 -2.61 15.56
N ALA A 78 -13.89 -3.38 15.18
CA ALA A 78 -14.34 -4.56 15.93
C ALA A 78 -13.27 -5.65 15.86
N GLU A 79 -12.88 -6.08 14.65
CA GLU A 79 -11.78 -7.01 14.37
C GLU A 79 -10.49 -6.64 15.13
N GLN A 80 -10.09 -5.36 15.12
CA GLN A 80 -8.90 -4.92 15.85
C GLN A 80 -9.09 -4.91 17.38
N LYS A 81 -10.28 -4.58 17.88
CA LYS A 81 -10.58 -4.67 19.32
C LYS A 81 -10.63 -6.12 19.79
N GLU A 82 -11.11 -7.03 18.96
CA GLU A 82 -11.16 -8.47 19.24
C GLU A 82 -9.76 -9.07 19.17
N LEU A 83 -8.96 -8.81 18.13
CA LEU A 83 -7.54 -9.21 18.06
C LEU A 83 -6.69 -8.63 19.22
N ILE A 84 -7.02 -7.44 19.72
CA ILE A 84 -6.38 -6.86 20.93
C ILE A 84 -6.94 -7.52 22.19
N GLY A 85 -8.24 -7.81 22.25
CA GLY A 85 -8.91 -8.55 23.30
C GLY A 85 -8.34 -9.96 23.48
N GLU A 86 -8.22 -10.72 22.39
CA GLU A 86 -7.58 -12.03 22.32
C GLU A 86 -6.12 -11.98 22.79
N ARG A 87 -5.30 -11.04 22.31
CA ARG A 87 -3.91 -10.90 22.78
C ARG A 87 -3.84 -10.52 24.26
N ASN A 88 -4.77 -9.70 24.74
CA ASN A 88 -4.91 -9.39 26.17
C ASN A 88 -5.36 -10.62 26.96
N VAL A 89 -6.27 -11.44 26.44
CA VAL A 89 -6.70 -12.71 27.04
C VAL A 89 -5.56 -13.73 27.02
N GLN A 90 -4.77 -13.85 25.95
CA GLN A 90 -3.60 -14.71 25.85
C GLN A 90 -2.52 -14.28 26.86
N THR A 91 -2.08 -13.02 26.83
CA THR A 91 -1.05 -12.54 27.78
C THR A 91 -1.54 -12.54 29.23
N ASN A 92 -2.82 -12.30 29.50
CA ASN A 92 -3.38 -12.42 30.85
C ASN A 92 -3.59 -13.87 31.28
N THR A 93 -3.96 -14.79 30.37
CA THR A 93 -4.05 -16.23 30.69
C THR A 93 -2.67 -16.86 30.85
N GLU A 94 -1.62 -16.35 30.21
CA GLU A 94 -0.22 -16.74 30.50
C GLU A 94 0.24 -16.24 31.87
N LYS A 95 0.04 -14.95 32.19
CA LYS A 95 0.31 -14.40 33.53
C LYS A 95 -0.48 -15.15 34.60
N LEU A 96 -1.76 -15.45 34.33
CA LEU A 96 -2.61 -16.24 35.22
C LEU A 96 -2.13 -17.69 35.30
N ARG A 97 -1.69 -18.32 34.21
CA ARG A 97 -1.10 -19.68 34.18
C ARG A 97 0.18 -19.76 34.99
N GLN A 98 1.06 -18.77 34.91
CA GLN A 98 2.26 -18.66 35.77
C GLN A 98 1.86 -18.49 37.25
N LYS A 99 0.92 -17.57 37.54
CA LYS A 99 0.39 -17.37 38.91
C LYS A 99 -0.34 -18.60 39.45
N LEU A 100 -1.02 -19.37 38.60
CA LEU A 100 -1.70 -20.63 38.90
C LEU A 100 -0.74 -21.81 38.99
N LEU A 101 0.40 -21.80 38.31
CA LEU A 101 1.50 -22.76 38.51
C LEU A 101 2.15 -22.53 39.87
N ASN A 102 2.44 -21.28 40.23
CA ASN A 102 2.96 -20.92 41.55
C ASN A 102 1.91 -21.17 42.65
N ASN A 103 0.63 -20.91 42.39
CA ASN A 103 -0.44 -21.28 43.31
C ASN A 103 -0.73 -22.78 43.34
N LYS A 104 -0.45 -23.56 42.28
CA LYS A 104 -0.47 -25.04 42.32
C LYS A 104 0.70 -25.60 43.14
N LYS A 105 1.89 -25.00 43.07
CA LYS A 105 2.99 -25.30 44.00
C LYS A 105 2.58 -25.04 45.47
N LYS A 106 1.70 -24.05 45.73
CA LYS A 106 1.06 -23.83 47.05
C LYS A 106 -0.22 -24.66 47.31
N LYS A 107 -0.88 -25.22 46.30
CA LYS A 107 -2.17 -25.95 46.38
C LYS A 107 -2.10 -27.40 45.85
N GLN A 108 -0.93 -28.03 45.87
CA GLN A 108 -0.87 -29.49 46.00
C GLN A 108 -1.41 -29.96 47.38
N ASN A 109 -1.51 -29.04 48.35
CA ASN A 109 -2.14 -29.28 49.65
C ASN A 109 -3.69 -29.21 49.68
N VAL A 110 -4.37 -28.72 48.63
CA VAL A 110 -5.86 -28.72 48.58
C VAL A 110 -6.35 -29.02 47.16
N LYS A 111 -7.07 -30.14 47.01
CA LYS A 111 -7.50 -30.75 45.73
C LYS A 111 -8.61 -29.93 45.00
N THR A 112 -8.72 -30.16 43.68
CA THR A 112 -9.95 -30.22 42.81
C THR A 112 -11.21 -29.41 43.17
N ARG A 113 -11.99 -28.77 42.28
CA ARG A 113 -12.44 -28.97 40.86
C ARG A 113 -13.08 -27.62 40.40
N ASN A 114 -13.53 -27.28 39.17
CA ASN A 114 -13.49 -27.78 37.78
C ASN A 114 -13.55 -26.51 36.82
N GLN A 115 -13.29 -26.50 35.49
CA GLN A 115 -14.09 -26.84 34.28
C GLN A 115 -15.51 -26.23 34.21
N ASN A 116 -16.04 -25.74 33.07
CA ASN A 116 -15.56 -25.68 31.65
C ASN A 116 -16.31 -24.57 30.85
N LYS A 117 -15.68 -23.84 29.90
CA LYS A 117 -15.68 -24.01 28.40
C LYS A 117 -16.95 -23.40 27.70
N LEU A 118 -16.87 -22.35 26.87
CA LEU A 118 -16.43 -22.23 25.43
C LEU A 118 -17.30 -23.05 24.44
N ILE A 119 -17.78 -22.57 23.27
CA ILE A 119 -17.49 -21.38 22.42
C ILE A 119 -18.82 -20.89 21.76
N ASN A 120 -18.84 -19.80 20.94
CA ASN A 120 -19.31 -19.81 19.53
C ASN A 120 -19.41 -18.41 18.87
N ASP A 121 -18.73 -18.25 17.73
CA ASP A 121 -18.85 -17.12 16.80
C ASP A 121 -19.60 -17.55 15.52
N THR A 122 -20.36 -16.65 14.89
CA THR A 122 -20.93 -16.85 13.54
C THR A 122 -21.04 -15.49 12.83
N ASP A 123 -20.24 -15.27 11.79
CA ASP A 123 -20.16 -14.00 11.05
C ASP A 123 -20.32 -14.24 9.54
N ASP A 124 -21.57 -14.30 9.07
CA ASP A 124 -21.91 -14.48 7.65
C ASP A 124 -22.05 -13.13 6.93
N ARG A 125 -21.11 -12.82 6.03
CA ARG A 125 -21.19 -11.65 5.11
C ARG A 125 -20.77 -11.99 3.68
N SER A 126 -21.48 -12.92 3.06
CA SER A 126 -21.42 -13.18 1.63
C SER A 126 -22.22 -12.11 0.85
N ILE A 127 -21.53 -11.09 0.32
CA ILE A 127 -22.04 -10.27 -0.80
C ILE A 127 -20.96 -10.21 -1.88
N VAL A 128 -20.96 -11.23 -2.73
CA VAL A 128 -20.27 -11.19 -4.03
C VAL A 128 -21.11 -10.34 -4.97
N GLN A 129 -20.48 -9.48 -5.77
CA GLN A 129 -21.10 -8.81 -6.91
C GLN A 129 -20.24 -9.02 -8.14
N ASP A 130 -20.88 -9.24 -9.28
CA ASP A 130 -20.25 -9.86 -10.45
C ASP A 130 -19.12 -9.00 -11.04
N ALA A 131 -18.01 -9.66 -11.35
CA ALA A 131 -16.83 -9.02 -11.92
C ALA A 131 -17.22 -8.33 -13.25
N THR A 132 -16.96 -7.03 -13.32
CA THR A 132 -17.29 -6.21 -14.49
C THR A 132 -16.08 -6.11 -15.39
N THR A 133 -16.25 -6.21 -16.72
CA THR A 133 -15.15 -6.26 -17.72
C THR A 133 -14.10 -5.13 -17.65
N VAL A 134 -14.42 -4.03 -16.96
CA VAL A 134 -13.48 -2.93 -16.67
C VAL A 134 -12.57 -3.25 -15.48
N VAL A 135 -13.08 -3.93 -14.43
CA VAL A 135 -12.30 -4.43 -13.29
C VAL A 135 -11.28 -5.45 -13.78
N ASP A 136 -11.71 -6.46 -14.54
CA ASP A 136 -10.83 -7.53 -15.04
C ASP A 136 -9.63 -6.96 -15.82
N LYS A 137 -9.88 -6.00 -16.73
CA LYS A 137 -8.84 -5.26 -17.46
C LYS A 137 -7.86 -4.56 -16.52
N LEU A 138 -8.35 -3.92 -15.45
CA LEU A 138 -7.52 -3.19 -14.49
C LEU A 138 -6.73 -4.11 -13.56
N GLU A 139 -7.32 -5.24 -13.13
CA GLU A 139 -6.65 -6.25 -12.32
C GLU A 139 -5.56 -6.98 -13.13
N MET A 140 -5.85 -7.34 -14.39
CA MET A 140 -4.83 -7.84 -15.32
C MET A 140 -3.67 -6.84 -15.47
N GLN A 141 -3.97 -5.56 -15.73
CA GLN A 141 -2.94 -4.50 -15.84
C GLN A 141 -2.14 -4.28 -14.55
N ALA A 142 -2.77 -4.40 -13.38
CA ALA A 142 -2.11 -4.25 -12.08
C ALA A 142 -1.27 -5.49 -11.68
N SER A 143 -1.65 -6.67 -12.17
CA SER A 143 -0.97 -7.95 -11.92
C SER A 143 0.34 -8.10 -12.71
N VAL A 144 0.49 -7.39 -13.84
CA VAL A 144 1.73 -7.42 -14.65
C VAL A 144 2.96 -7.04 -13.80
N PRO A 145 3.95 -7.95 -13.61
CA PRO A 145 5.12 -7.65 -12.81
C PRO A 145 6.03 -6.63 -13.51
N ARG A 146 6.33 -5.52 -12.82
CA ARG A 146 7.25 -4.49 -13.35
C ARG A 146 8.66 -5.05 -13.56
N VAL A 147 9.16 -4.95 -14.79
CA VAL A 147 10.51 -5.38 -15.18
C VAL A 147 11.57 -4.60 -14.39
N LYS A 148 12.56 -5.33 -13.83
CA LYS A 148 13.64 -4.74 -13.03
C LYS A 148 14.71 -4.13 -13.95
N ALA A 149 14.56 -2.84 -14.27
CA ALA A 149 15.47 -2.11 -15.16
C ALA A 149 16.84 -1.73 -14.55
N PHE A 150 17.06 -1.92 -13.24
CA PHE A 150 18.34 -1.57 -12.59
C PHE A 150 19.51 -2.39 -13.14
N ARG A 151 20.58 -1.72 -13.55
CA ARG A 151 21.87 -2.30 -13.96
C ARG A 151 23.02 -1.54 -13.31
N PHE A 152 24.15 -2.21 -13.13
CA PHE A 152 25.41 -1.60 -12.71
C PHE A 152 26.12 -0.95 -13.89
N GLY A 153 26.66 0.25 -13.69
CA GLY A 153 27.62 0.86 -14.62
C GLY A 153 28.94 0.08 -14.67
N PRO A 154 29.75 0.27 -15.73
CA PRO A 154 30.90 -0.58 -16.04
C PRO A 154 31.92 -0.66 -14.90
N ASP A 155 32.19 0.44 -14.20
CA ASP A 155 33.21 0.42 -13.14
C ASP A 155 32.72 -0.27 -11.86
N LYS A 156 31.40 -0.32 -11.63
CA LYS A 156 30.82 -1.15 -10.56
C LYS A 156 30.79 -2.63 -10.93
N VAL A 157 30.69 -2.96 -12.23
CA VAL A 157 30.91 -4.32 -12.76
C VAL A 157 32.36 -4.75 -12.55
N LYS A 158 33.35 -3.94 -12.97
CA LYS A 158 34.78 -4.19 -12.75
C LYS A 158 35.11 -4.38 -11.26
N PHE A 159 34.61 -3.49 -10.40
CA PHE A 159 34.79 -3.59 -8.95
C PHE A 159 34.25 -4.91 -8.39
N CYS A 160 33.04 -5.32 -8.76
CA CYS A 160 32.48 -6.59 -8.30
C CYS A 160 33.26 -7.80 -8.82
N ALA A 161 33.65 -7.81 -10.10
CA ALA A 161 34.46 -8.88 -10.68
C ALA A 161 35.80 -9.05 -9.94
N TYR A 162 36.56 -7.97 -9.79
CA TYR A 162 37.84 -7.94 -9.06
C TYR A 162 37.71 -8.43 -7.60
N MET A 163 36.66 -8.02 -6.88
CA MET A 163 36.46 -8.46 -5.49
C MET A 163 36.12 -9.95 -5.41
N ILE A 164 35.28 -10.47 -6.32
CA ILE A 164 34.96 -11.92 -6.39
C ILE A 164 36.22 -12.73 -6.73
N GLU A 165 37.00 -12.28 -7.70
CA GLU A 165 38.19 -12.98 -8.18
C GLU A 165 39.34 -13.00 -7.16
N LYS A 166 39.54 -11.89 -6.44
CA LYS A 166 40.64 -11.74 -5.47
C LYS A 166 40.32 -12.26 -4.06
N TYR A 167 39.06 -12.19 -3.63
CA TYR A 167 38.64 -12.48 -2.25
C TYR A 167 37.49 -13.50 -2.11
N GLY A 168 36.81 -13.87 -3.19
CA GLY A 168 35.70 -14.84 -3.17
C GLY A 168 34.53 -14.40 -2.28
N ASP A 169 34.40 -15.02 -1.11
CA ASP A 169 33.39 -14.73 -0.08
C ASP A 169 33.98 -14.07 1.19
N ASP A 170 35.28 -13.72 1.23
CA ASP A 170 35.88 -12.95 2.34
C ASP A 170 35.59 -11.45 2.20
N TYR A 171 34.40 -11.05 2.64
CA TYR A 171 33.95 -9.66 2.63
C TYR A 171 34.70 -8.75 3.63
N GLU A 172 35.36 -9.30 4.66
CA GLU A 172 36.13 -8.50 5.63
C GLU A 172 37.48 -8.05 5.03
N SER A 173 38.13 -8.93 4.25
CA SER A 173 39.30 -8.53 3.46
C SER A 173 38.95 -7.57 2.32
N MET A 174 37.77 -7.69 1.70
CA MET A 174 37.31 -6.73 0.68
C MET A 174 37.12 -5.31 1.23
N GLU A 175 36.69 -5.15 2.49
CA GLU A 175 36.51 -3.83 3.13
C GLU A 175 37.83 -3.05 3.19
N ARG A 176 38.95 -3.75 3.39
CA ARG A 176 40.30 -3.18 3.54
C ARG A 176 41.08 -3.04 2.22
N ASP A 177 40.52 -3.48 1.09
CA ASP A 177 41.22 -3.46 -0.19
C ASP A 177 41.31 -2.05 -0.81
N LYS A 178 42.43 -1.78 -1.50
CA LYS A 178 42.74 -0.48 -2.12
C LYS A 178 41.72 -0.02 -3.17
N MET A 179 41.00 -0.93 -3.84
CA MET A 179 39.94 -0.60 -4.78
C MET A 179 38.63 -0.20 -4.09
N ASN A 180 38.49 -0.42 -2.77
CA ASN A 180 37.39 0.09 -1.96
C ASN A 180 37.57 1.59 -1.62
N TYR A 181 37.80 2.42 -2.64
CA TYR A 181 38.06 3.86 -2.49
C TYR A 181 36.98 4.60 -1.68
N TYR A 182 35.72 4.17 -1.80
CA TYR A 182 34.58 4.75 -1.09
C TYR A 182 34.36 4.20 0.33
N GLN A 183 35.27 3.34 0.83
CA GLN A 183 35.23 2.77 2.17
C GLN A 183 33.87 2.09 2.48
N GLU A 184 33.32 1.36 1.49
CA GLU A 184 32.10 0.59 1.68
C GLU A 184 32.36 -0.57 2.65
N SER A 185 31.49 -0.78 3.64
CA SER A 185 31.68 -1.87 4.60
C SER A 185 31.44 -3.24 3.97
N ALA A 186 31.96 -4.30 4.58
CA ALA A 186 31.81 -5.70 4.16
C ALA A 186 30.35 -6.06 3.83
N GLY A 187 29.39 -5.58 4.64
CA GLY A 187 27.96 -5.77 4.40
C GLY A 187 27.40 -5.03 3.18
N GLN A 188 27.95 -3.86 2.84
CA GLN A 188 27.61 -3.11 1.63
C GLN A 188 28.22 -3.77 0.39
N ILE A 189 29.50 -4.16 0.44
CA ILE A 189 30.19 -4.88 -0.64
C ILE A 189 29.48 -6.21 -0.92
N ARG A 190 29.17 -7.00 0.12
CA ARG A 190 28.38 -8.24 0.02
C ARG A 190 27.01 -8.02 -0.63
N SER A 191 26.32 -6.94 -0.24
CA SER A 191 25.01 -6.58 -0.81
C SER A 191 25.12 -6.17 -2.29
N LYS A 192 26.22 -5.51 -2.68
CA LYS A 192 26.54 -5.15 -4.06
C LYS A 192 26.84 -6.39 -4.90
N ILE A 193 27.75 -7.26 -4.44
CA ILE A 193 28.12 -8.53 -5.09
C ILE A 193 26.92 -9.46 -5.24
N ARG A 194 26.10 -9.64 -4.18
CA ARG A 194 24.86 -10.42 -4.27
C ARG A 194 23.86 -9.84 -5.28
N ARG A 195 23.79 -8.52 -5.45
CA ARG A 195 22.95 -7.89 -6.47
C ARG A 195 23.55 -8.02 -7.87
N PHE A 196 24.87 -7.95 -8.02
CA PHE A 196 25.59 -8.19 -9.26
C PHE A 196 25.35 -9.62 -9.78
N LEU A 197 25.59 -10.62 -8.92
CA LEU A 197 25.40 -12.05 -9.19
C LEU A 197 23.93 -12.47 -9.45
N SER A 198 22.96 -11.62 -9.09
CA SER A 198 21.51 -11.87 -9.34
C SER A 198 20.98 -11.18 -10.61
N ILE A 199 21.82 -10.46 -11.36
CA ILE A 199 21.46 -9.90 -12.67
C ILE A 199 22.17 -10.75 -13.75
N PRO A 200 21.43 -11.56 -14.54
CA PRO A 200 22.04 -12.52 -15.47
C PRO A 200 22.96 -11.87 -16.51
N GLU A 201 22.68 -10.65 -16.94
CA GLU A 201 23.51 -9.92 -17.91
C GLU A 201 24.92 -9.64 -17.38
N HIS A 202 25.05 -9.13 -16.15
CA HIS A 202 26.37 -8.84 -15.56
C HIS A 202 27.13 -10.12 -15.21
N ARG A 203 26.41 -11.12 -14.70
CA ARG A 203 26.94 -12.46 -14.43
C ARG A 203 27.55 -13.08 -15.70
N ARG A 204 26.80 -13.11 -16.80
CA ARG A 204 27.27 -13.67 -18.10
C ARG A 204 28.47 -12.93 -18.68
N VAL A 205 28.54 -11.61 -18.51
CA VAL A 205 29.71 -10.83 -18.95
C VAL A 205 30.95 -11.18 -18.13
N TYR A 206 30.81 -11.42 -16.82
CA TYR A 206 31.90 -11.89 -15.97
C TYR A 206 32.32 -13.33 -16.29
N GLU A 207 31.36 -14.25 -16.39
CA GLU A 207 31.60 -15.66 -16.73
C GLU A 207 32.31 -15.77 -18.09
N LYS A 208 31.82 -15.11 -19.14
CA LYS A 208 32.47 -15.08 -20.46
C LYS A 208 33.86 -14.40 -20.45
N ALA A 209 34.05 -13.36 -19.65
CA ALA A 209 35.37 -12.71 -19.55
C ALA A 209 36.39 -13.65 -18.89
N LYS A 210 35.96 -14.49 -17.93
CA LYS A 210 36.79 -15.50 -17.28
C LYS A 210 37.11 -16.67 -18.22
N GLU A 211 36.11 -17.18 -18.95
CA GLU A 211 36.27 -18.22 -19.98
C GLU A 211 37.35 -17.83 -21.01
N LEU A 212 37.28 -16.61 -21.58
CA LEU A 212 38.26 -16.10 -22.55
C LEU A 212 39.69 -15.99 -21.98
N VAL A 213 39.84 -15.70 -20.68
CA VAL A 213 41.15 -15.67 -20.02
C VAL A 213 41.67 -17.09 -19.84
N GLU A 214 40.83 -18.03 -19.41
CA GLU A 214 41.20 -19.45 -19.27
C GLU A 214 41.56 -20.09 -20.62
N GLU A 215 40.84 -19.80 -21.70
CA GLU A 215 41.21 -20.20 -23.06
C GLU A 215 42.61 -19.66 -23.45
N SER A 216 42.89 -18.39 -23.16
CA SER A 216 44.16 -17.74 -23.50
C SER A 216 45.38 -18.21 -22.69
N LEU A 217 45.16 -18.91 -21.57
CA LEU A 217 46.20 -19.49 -20.72
C LEU A 217 46.46 -20.98 -21.00
N ASN A 218 45.58 -21.63 -21.76
CA ASN A 218 45.67 -23.04 -22.15
C ASN A 218 46.00 -23.24 -23.65
N SER A 219 46.36 -22.16 -24.36
CA SER A 219 46.69 -22.12 -25.79
C SER A 219 48.17 -21.83 -26.03
#